data_AF-A0A2T4D323-F1
#
_entry.id   AF-A0A2T4D323-F1
#
_cell.length_a   1.000
_cell.length_b   1.000
_cell.length_c   1.000
_cell.angle_alpha   90.00
_cell.angle_beta   90.00
_cell.angle_gamma   90.00
#
_symmetry.space_group_name_H-M   'P 1'
#
loop_
_entity.id
_entity.type
_entity.pdbx_description
1 polymer ?
#
loop_
_entity_poly.entity_id
_entity_poly.type
_entity_poly.pdbx_seq_one_letter_code
_entity_poly.pdbx_strand_id
1 'polypeptide(L)'
;ALFDDYQESLQLLQEAEHVEPLLRRFEWQLLQHSGHAFDWLHDAESGAAIEPLKRYDFRAEYGFVESLQGAFDGVDLLKIHDFEVSDERLLRLMKHIMRAALQPYLGSQPLRSRSLFQGQTKSVKDTTHDT
;
A
#
# COMPACT_ATOMS: atom_id res chain seq x y z
N ALA A 1 20.72 -5.91 -2.02
CA ALA A 1 19.58 -5.03 -2.34
C ALA A 1 18.40 -5.32 -1.41
N LEU A 2 17.59 -6.38 -1.61
CA LEU A 2 16.42 -6.63 -0.71
C LEU A 2 16.78 -6.71 0.79
N PHE A 3 17.89 -7.37 1.13
CA PHE A 3 18.32 -7.45 2.53
C PHE A 3 18.73 -6.09 3.10
N ASP A 4 19.31 -5.22 2.26
CA ASP A 4 19.69 -3.86 2.63
C ASP A 4 18.43 -2.99 2.83
N ASP A 5 17.45 -3.09 1.92
CA ASP A 5 16.15 -2.39 2.03
C ASP A 5 15.37 -2.83 3.27
N TYR A 6 15.45 -4.12 3.62
CA TYR A 6 14.88 -4.65 4.86
C TYR A 6 15.57 -4.06 6.09
N GLN A 7 16.91 -4.06 6.12
CA GLN A 7 17.67 -3.49 7.23
C GLN A 7 17.39 -2.00 7.41
N GLU A 8 17.37 -1.24 6.32
CA GLU A 8 17.05 0.19 6.32
C GLU A 8 15.62 0.41 6.86
N SER A 9 14.66 -0.38 6.40
CA SER A 9 13.27 -0.29 6.88
C SER A 9 13.15 -0.56 8.38
N LEU A 10 13.89 -1.54 8.91
CA LEU A 10 13.93 -1.79 10.36
C LEU A 10 14.52 -0.62 11.15
N GLN A 11 15.59 -0.01 10.65
CA GLN A 11 16.22 1.15 11.31
C GLN A 11 15.25 2.32 11.37
N LEU A 12 14.61 2.66 10.24
CA LEU A 12 13.66 3.76 10.17
C LEU A 12 12.42 3.53 11.04
N LEU A 13 11.94 2.29 11.14
CA LEU A 13 10.79 1.95 11.98
C LEU A 13 11.04 2.16 13.48
N GLN A 14 12.30 2.18 13.94
CA GLN A 14 12.61 2.43 15.35
C GLN A 14 12.36 3.88 15.76
N GLU A 15 12.48 4.81 14.80
CA GLU A 15 12.41 6.26 15.05
C GLU A 15 11.11 6.89 14.51
N ALA A 16 10.33 6.13 13.72
CA ALA A 16 9.18 6.67 13.01
C ALA A 16 7.96 6.92 13.91
N GLU A 17 7.45 8.14 13.87
CA GLU A 17 6.13 8.49 14.41
C GLU A 17 5.00 7.85 13.58
N HIS A 18 5.19 7.73 12.27
CA HIS A 18 4.24 7.13 11.35
C HIS A 18 4.86 5.95 10.60
N VAL A 19 4.42 4.75 10.95
CA VAL A 19 4.97 3.50 10.40
C VAL A 19 4.42 3.14 9.02
N GLU A 20 3.19 3.57 8.68
CA GLU A 20 2.52 3.13 7.45
C GLU A 20 3.30 3.46 6.16
N PRO A 21 3.86 4.67 5.96
CA PRO A 21 4.65 5.01 4.78
C PRO A 21 5.85 4.08 4.59
N LEU A 22 6.59 3.81 5.67
CA LEU A 22 7.76 2.93 5.63
C LEU A 22 7.38 1.50 5.25
N LEU A 23 6.26 1.01 5.79
CA LEU A 23 5.73 -0.30 5.43
C LEU A 23 5.29 -0.35 3.95
N ARG A 24 4.64 0.70 3.43
CA ARG A 24 4.26 0.75 2.01
C ARG A 24 5.50 0.75 1.11
N ARG A 25 6.55 1.49 1.49
CA ARG A 25 7.84 1.53 0.77
C ARG A 25 8.44 0.13 0.67
N PHE A 26 8.53 -0.55 1.81
CA PHE A 26 9.11 -1.88 1.88
C PHE A 26 8.28 -2.92 1.10
N GLU A 27 6.94 -2.88 1.22
CA GLU A 27 6.05 -3.75 0.44
C GLU A 27 6.26 -3.58 -1.07
N TRP A 28 6.43 -2.35 -1.54
CA TRP A 28 6.73 -2.06 -2.93
C TRP A 28 8.11 -2.59 -3.36
N GLN A 29 9.16 -2.31 -2.58
CA GLN A 29 10.51 -2.85 -2.83
C GLN A 29 10.51 -4.37 -2.87
N LEU A 30 9.74 -5.03 -1.98
CA LEU A 30 9.61 -6.49 -1.97
C LEU A 30 9.00 -7.02 -3.27
N LEU A 31 7.96 -6.38 -3.80
CA LEU A 31 7.37 -6.74 -5.10
C LEU A 31 8.39 -6.56 -6.23
N GLN A 32 9.18 -5.49 -6.22
CA GLN A 32 10.23 -5.26 -7.21
C GLN A 32 11.30 -6.36 -7.18
N HIS A 33 11.86 -6.66 -6.00
CA HIS A 33 12.92 -7.66 -5.85
C HIS A 33 12.45 -9.10 -6.10
N SER A 34 11.16 -9.38 -5.96
CA SER A 34 10.58 -10.71 -6.25
C SER A 34 10.16 -10.88 -7.71
N GLY A 35 10.26 -9.85 -8.55
CA GLY A 35 9.85 -9.92 -9.95
C GLY A 35 8.32 -9.86 -10.13
N HIS A 36 7.62 -9.32 -9.14
CA HIS A 36 6.15 -9.24 -9.09
C HIS A 36 5.62 -7.80 -9.11
N ALA A 37 6.49 -6.82 -9.35
CA ALA A 37 6.09 -5.43 -9.51
C ALA A 37 5.21 -5.25 -10.76
N PHE A 38 4.31 -4.27 -10.68
CA PHE A 38 3.42 -3.85 -11.75
C PHE A 38 3.76 -2.41 -12.18
N ASP A 39 3.21 -1.96 -13.31
CA ASP A 39 3.41 -0.60 -13.78
C ASP A 39 2.40 0.37 -13.14
N TRP A 40 2.89 1.49 -12.63
CA TRP A 40 2.07 2.58 -12.07
C TRP A 40 1.70 3.64 -13.10
N LEU A 41 2.39 3.66 -14.23
CA LEU A 41 2.35 4.72 -15.22
C LEU A 41 1.66 4.32 -16.51
N HIS A 42 1.43 3.03 -16.73
CA HIS A 42 0.78 2.53 -17.93
C HIS A 42 -0.39 1.60 -17.61
N ASP A 43 -1.42 1.69 -18.45
CA ASP A 43 -2.50 0.74 -18.54
C ASP A 43 -1.97 -0.61 -19.03
N ALA A 44 -2.31 -1.68 -18.30
CA ALA A 44 -1.77 -3.02 -18.51
C ALA A 44 -2.31 -3.73 -19.77
N GLU A 45 -3.44 -3.27 -20.33
CA GLU A 45 -4.07 -3.90 -21.50
C GLU A 45 -3.68 -3.18 -22.80
N SER A 46 -3.78 -1.86 -22.80
CA SER A 46 -3.49 -1.01 -23.96
C SER A 46 -2.04 -0.55 -24.04
N GLY A 47 -1.30 -0.55 -22.93
CA GLY A 47 0.03 0.05 -22.82
C GLY A 47 0.04 1.58 -22.85
N ALA A 48 -1.13 2.23 -22.88
CA ALA A 48 -1.24 3.68 -22.85
C ALA A 48 -0.81 4.23 -21.48
N ALA A 49 -0.30 5.46 -21.45
CA ALA A 49 0.01 6.12 -20.19
C ALA A 49 -1.27 6.31 -19.34
N ILE A 50 -1.15 6.17 -18.02
CA ILE A 50 -2.23 6.50 -17.09
C ILE A 50 -2.54 7.99 -17.19
N GLU A 51 -3.82 8.32 -17.40
CA GLU A 51 -4.28 9.68 -17.54
C GLU A 51 -4.94 10.17 -16.24
N PRO A 52 -4.65 11.40 -15.77
CA PRO A 52 -5.16 11.90 -14.50
C PRO A 52 -6.69 11.90 -14.37
N LEU A 53 -7.41 12.08 -15.48
CA LEU A 53 -8.87 12.23 -15.52
C LEU A 53 -9.61 10.90 -15.74
N LYS A 54 -8.89 9.80 -15.91
CA LYS A 54 -9.46 8.47 -16.13
C LYS A 54 -9.53 7.67 -14.84
N ARG A 55 -10.33 6.60 -14.88
CA ARG A 55 -10.52 5.67 -13.77
C ARG A 55 -9.99 4.29 -14.14
N TYR A 56 -9.49 3.58 -13.16
CA TYR A 56 -8.79 2.31 -13.33
C TYR A 56 -9.22 1.28 -12.28
N ASP A 57 -9.24 0.01 -12.69
CA ASP A 57 -9.28 -1.14 -11.79
C ASP A 57 -7.90 -1.76 -11.65
N PHE A 58 -7.57 -2.23 -10.45
CA PHE A 58 -6.33 -2.94 -10.21
C PHE A 58 -6.55 -4.45 -10.29
N ARG A 59 -5.78 -5.13 -11.13
CA ARG A 59 -5.76 -6.58 -11.27
C ARG A 59 -4.40 -7.10 -10.80
N ALA A 60 -4.38 -7.92 -9.75
CA ALA A 60 -3.14 -8.51 -9.25
C ALA A 60 -2.42 -9.29 -10.38
N GLU A 61 -1.09 -9.25 -10.37
CA GLU A 61 -0.21 -9.86 -11.40
C GLU A 61 -0.34 -9.26 -12.82
N TYR A 62 -1.24 -8.30 -13.04
CA TYR A 62 -1.46 -7.67 -14.35
C TYR A 62 -1.22 -6.16 -14.33
N GLY A 63 -1.76 -5.44 -13.35
CA GLY A 63 -1.60 -3.99 -13.21
C GLY A 63 -2.93 -3.24 -13.27
N PHE A 64 -2.87 -1.95 -13.63
CA PHE A 64 -4.05 -1.10 -13.75
C PHE A 64 -4.67 -1.21 -15.14
N VAL A 65 -6.00 -1.28 -15.20
CA VAL A 65 -6.75 -1.32 -16.45
C VAL A 65 -7.84 -0.26 -16.41
N GLU A 66 -7.92 0.59 -17.44
CA GLU A 66 -8.91 1.64 -17.60
C GLU A 66 -10.32 1.05 -17.53
N SER A 67 -11.16 1.66 -16.72
CA SER A 67 -12.52 1.21 -16.45
C SER A 67 -13.38 2.41 -16.08
N LEU A 68 -14.52 2.57 -16.77
CA LEU A 68 -15.46 3.66 -16.50
C LEU A 68 -15.96 3.65 -15.05
N GLN A 69 -16.00 2.48 -14.42
CA GLN A 69 -16.41 2.28 -13.03
C GLN A 69 -15.22 1.92 -12.12
N GLY A 70 -13.99 2.19 -12.59
CA GLY A 70 -12.77 1.82 -11.91
C GLY A 70 -12.71 2.38 -10.49
N ALA A 71 -12.14 1.62 -9.56
CA ALA A 71 -12.03 2.04 -8.16
C ALA A 71 -11.03 3.18 -7.93
N PHE A 72 -10.05 3.37 -8.82
CA PHE A 72 -8.94 4.30 -8.64
C PHE A 72 -8.96 5.41 -9.68
N ASP A 73 -8.73 6.66 -9.25
CA ASP A 73 -8.53 7.79 -10.14
C ASP A 73 -7.07 7.86 -10.60
N GLY A 74 -6.84 8.10 -11.89
CA GLY A 74 -5.48 8.13 -12.45
C GLY A 74 -4.59 9.17 -11.78
N VAL A 75 -5.15 10.33 -11.39
CA VAL A 75 -4.40 11.35 -10.65
C VAL A 75 -3.84 10.85 -9.32
N ASP A 76 -4.54 9.93 -8.65
CA ASP A 76 -4.09 9.35 -7.39
C ASP A 76 -3.00 8.31 -7.62
N LEU A 77 -3.12 7.51 -8.69
CA LEU A 77 -2.10 6.53 -9.07
C LEU A 77 -0.77 7.21 -9.37
N LEU A 78 -0.80 8.33 -10.10
CA LEU A 78 0.40 9.11 -10.41
C LEU A 78 1.03 9.70 -9.14
N LYS A 79 0.23 10.23 -8.21
CA LYS A 79 0.76 10.73 -6.92
C LYS A 79 1.32 9.62 -6.03
N ILE A 80 0.71 8.43 -6.05
CA ILE A 80 1.21 7.26 -5.33
C ILE A 80 2.54 6.79 -5.94
N HIS A 81 2.68 6.82 -7.27
CA HIS A 81 3.94 6.52 -7.95
C HIS A 81 5.08 7.42 -7.47
N ASP A 82 4.82 8.73 -7.37
CA ASP A 82 5.76 9.72 -6.85
C ASP A 82 6.02 9.60 -5.33
N PHE A 83 5.40 8.60 -4.69
CA PHE A 83 5.49 8.33 -3.26
C PHE A 83 5.09 9.54 -2.41
N GLU A 84 4.07 10.29 -2.85
CA GLU A 84 3.45 11.40 -2.07
C GLU A 84 2.62 10.83 -0.90
N VAL A 85 3.33 10.34 0.11
CA VAL A 85 2.77 9.63 1.28
C VAL A 85 2.34 10.54 2.43
N SER A 86 2.37 11.86 2.25
CA SER A 86 1.89 12.82 3.26
C SER A 86 0.37 12.95 3.29
N ASP A 87 -0.34 12.49 2.26
CA ASP A 87 -1.81 12.42 2.24
C ASP A 87 -2.27 11.04 2.77
N GLU A 88 -2.91 11.02 3.95
CA GLU A 88 -3.45 9.81 4.55
C GLU A 88 -4.43 9.05 3.63
N ARG A 89 -5.14 9.77 2.76
CA ARG A 89 -6.05 9.15 1.79
C ARG A 89 -5.26 8.37 0.74
N LEU A 90 -4.17 8.93 0.22
CA LEU A 90 -3.28 8.23 -0.72
C LEU A 90 -2.61 7.03 -0.04
N LEU A 91 -2.21 7.15 1.22
CA LEU A 91 -1.70 6.01 2.00
C LEU A 91 -2.72 4.87 2.12
N ARG A 92 -3.99 5.19 2.35
CA ARG A 92 -5.07 4.18 2.40
C ARG A 92 -5.27 3.50 1.04
N LEU A 93 -5.21 4.24 -0.06
CA LEU A 93 -5.30 3.70 -1.41
C LEU A 93 -4.11 2.79 -1.72
N MET A 94 -2.89 3.27 -1.47
CA MET A 94 -1.67 2.48 -1.64
C MET A 94 -1.72 1.21 -0.80
N LYS A 95 -2.23 1.28 0.44
CA LYS A 95 -2.43 0.11 1.29
C LYS A 95 -3.40 -0.90 0.73
N HIS A 96 -4.48 -0.45 0.10
CA HIS A 96 -5.42 -1.33 -0.58
C HIS A 96 -4.75 -2.03 -1.77
N ILE A 97 -4.02 -1.28 -2.61
CA ILE A 97 -3.32 -1.80 -3.78
C ILE A 97 -2.24 -2.80 -3.37
N MET A 98 -1.37 -2.46 -2.40
CA MET A 98 -0.33 -3.37 -1.92
C MET A 98 -0.91 -4.67 -1.35
N ARG A 99 -2.04 -4.60 -0.64
CA ARG A 99 -2.72 -5.81 -0.16
C ARG A 99 -3.19 -6.70 -1.29
N ALA A 100 -3.82 -6.12 -2.31
CA ALA A 100 -4.25 -6.86 -3.49
C ALA A 100 -3.05 -7.45 -4.25
N ALA A 101 -1.97 -6.68 -4.41
CA ALA A 101 -0.76 -7.09 -5.11
C ALA A 101 -0.02 -8.23 -4.41
N LEU A 102 0.05 -8.22 -3.08
CA LEU A 102 0.74 -9.25 -2.30
C LEU A 102 -0.11 -10.51 -2.08
N GLN A 103 -1.44 -10.40 -2.15
CA GLN A 103 -2.36 -11.49 -1.81
C GLN A 103 -2.07 -12.83 -2.52
N PRO A 104 -1.73 -12.88 -3.83
CA PRO A 104 -1.41 -14.13 -4.51
C PRO A 104 -0.23 -14.91 -3.89
N TYR A 105 0.71 -14.20 -3.24
CA TYR A 105 1.96 -14.76 -2.74
C TYR A 105 1.92 -15.15 -1.25
N LEU A 106 0.85 -14.80 -0.54
CA LEU A 106 0.75 -15.01 0.91
C LEU A 106 0.00 -16.30 1.30
N GLY A 107 -0.48 -17.06 0.32
CA GLY A 107 -1.27 -18.27 0.52
C GLY A 107 -2.66 -18.00 1.11
N SER A 108 -3.32 -19.05 1.57
CA SER A 108 -4.71 -18.99 2.07
C SER A 108 -4.84 -18.57 3.54
N GLN A 109 -3.73 -18.55 4.28
CA GLN A 109 -3.75 -18.24 5.70
C GLN A 109 -3.71 -16.72 5.92
N PRO A 110 -4.55 -16.18 6.82
CA PRO A 110 -4.46 -14.77 7.17
C PRO A 110 -3.10 -14.47 7.82
N LEU A 111 -2.54 -13.30 7.51
CA LEU A 111 -1.31 -12.84 8.16
C LEU A 111 -1.50 -12.72 9.67
N ARG A 112 -0.82 -13.57 10.44
CA ARG A 112 -0.87 -13.57 11.91
C ARG A 112 -0.44 -12.23 12.51
N SER A 113 0.45 -11.50 11.85
CA SER A 113 0.85 -10.15 12.29
C SER A 113 -0.35 -9.21 12.43
N ARG A 114 -1.44 -9.39 11.68
CA ARG A 114 -2.65 -8.55 11.79
C ARG A 114 -3.39 -8.73 13.11
N SER A 115 -3.38 -9.92 13.72
CA SER A 115 -4.07 -10.14 15.01
C SER A 115 -3.37 -9.41 16.16
N LEU A 116 -2.07 -9.17 16.06
CA LEU A 116 -1.29 -8.40 17.04
C LEU A 116 -1.79 -6.95 17.14
N PHE A 117 -2.23 -6.35 16.02
CA PHE A 117 -2.74 -4.97 16.00
C PHE A 117 -4.22 -4.85 16.39
N GLN A 118 -5.01 -5.92 16.27
CA GLN A 118 -6.44 -5.92 16.64
C GLN A 118 -6.66 -5.83 18.15
N GLY A 119 -5.70 -6.28 18.96
CA GLY A 119 -5.76 -6.22 20.43
C GLY A 119 -5.42 -4.86 21.03
N GLN A 120 -4.78 -3.97 20.26
CA GLN A 120 -4.27 -2.68 20.79
C GLN A 120 -5.24 -1.51 20.64
N THR A 121 -6.35 -1.67 19.90
CA THR A 121 -7.33 -0.58 19.66
C THR A 121 -8.42 -0.45 20.73
N LYS A 122 -8.26 -1.08 21.91
CA LYS A 122 -9.18 -0.93 23.06
C LYS A 122 -8.40 -0.66 24.35
N SER A 123 -8.06 0.60 24.61
CA SER A 123 -7.82 1.13 25.96
C SER A 123 -7.68 2.65 25.95
N VAL A 124 -8.78 3.37 25.73
CA VAL A 124 -9.05 4.69 26.34
C VAL A 124 -10.58 4.84 26.43
N LYS A 125 -11.16 4.56 27.59
CA LYS A 125 -12.43 5.16 28.05
C LYS A 125 -12.39 5.29 29.57
N ASP A 126 -12.40 6.56 29.97
CA ASP A 126 -12.95 7.18 31.18
C ASP A 126 -12.33 6.84 32.55
N THR A 127 -11.43 7.72 32.99
CA THR A 127 -11.29 8.05 34.41
C THR A 127 -11.41 9.56 34.54
N THR A 128 -12.66 10.05 34.63
CA THR A 128 -12.94 11.38 35.17
C THR A 128 -13.71 11.21 36.47
N HIS A 129 -13.13 11.83 37.50
CA HIS A 129 -13.63 12.02 38.86
C HIS A 129 -15.14 12.30 38.94
N ASP A 130 -15.77 11.77 39.99
CA ASP A 130 -16.71 12.57 40.75
C ASP A 130 -16.50 12.33 42.25
N THR A 131 -16.62 13.40 43.03
CA THR A 131 -16.30 13.53 44.45
C THR A 131 -17.56 13.42 45.29
#